data_AF-A0A8J3MUS6-F1
#
_entry.id   AF-A0A8J3MUS6-F1
#
_cell.length_a   1.000
_cell.length_b   1.000
_cell.length_c   1.000
_cell.angle_alpha   90.00
_cell.angle_beta   90.00
_cell.angle_gamma   90.00
#
_symmetry.space_group_name_H-M   'P 1'
#
loop_
_entity.id
_entity.type
_entity.pdbx_description
1 polymer ?
#
loop_
_entity_poly.entity_id
_entity_poly.type
_entity_poly.pdbx_seq_one_letter_code
_entity_poly.pdbx_strand_id
1 'polypeptide(L)'
;MPLSPVEQSHKNREYQQSQNLKLWLWLLIILCLASVGSFPLTSLFLSPEDYAQLTTKQPSPTPAHQTIVDPLNNWSKVYKHTDNLQFDKNNSQFFEGDTSLLARWNNAKTHEEITWHLQGMTSFQAVTYFWPQEPISHFSIYISADAINWSEVSPTITGGKGNWTRYDYHVKGLTGVNFIKMRWNNITGQAWSPQISSVTLSNE
;
A
#
# COMPACT_ATOMS: atom_id res chain seq x y z
N MET A 1 20.71 -32.15 -21.14
CA MET A 1 21.80 -32.98 -20.59
C MET A 1 21.44 -33.35 -19.16
N PRO A 2 21.59 -34.61 -18.73
CA PRO A 2 21.39 -34.97 -17.32
C PRO A 2 22.40 -34.21 -16.45
N LEU A 3 21.97 -33.79 -15.25
CA LEU A 3 22.84 -33.11 -14.30
C LEU A 3 23.98 -34.03 -13.89
N SER A 4 25.16 -33.45 -13.67
CA SER A 4 26.28 -34.21 -13.13
C SER A 4 25.95 -34.71 -11.72
N PRO A 5 26.57 -35.82 -11.26
CA PRO A 5 26.35 -36.35 -9.91
C PRO A 5 26.61 -35.32 -8.80
N VAL A 6 27.52 -34.38 -9.03
CA VAL A 6 27.85 -33.30 -8.09
C VAL A 6 26.70 -32.30 -8.00
N GLU A 7 26.18 -31.83 -9.14
CA GLU A 7 25.05 -30.89 -9.19
C GLU A 7 23.78 -31.50 -8.56
N GLN A 8 23.57 -32.79 -8.73
CA GLN A 8 22.44 -33.48 -8.12
C GLN A 8 22.57 -33.61 -6.60
N SER A 9 23.79 -33.83 -6.09
CA SER A 9 24.08 -33.78 -4.65
C SER A 9 23.84 -32.38 -4.07
N HIS A 10 24.23 -31.31 -4.79
CA HIS A 10 23.98 -29.94 -4.33
C HIS A 10 22.48 -29.61 -4.24
N LYS A 11 21.70 -29.93 -5.27
CA LYS A 11 20.24 -29.75 -5.24
C LYS A 11 19.56 -30.54 -4.12
N ASN A 12 20.02 -31.77 -3.85
CA ASN A 12 19.48 -32.57 -2.76
C ASN A 12 19.78 -31.94 -1.39
N ARG A 13 20.95 -31.31 -1.19
CA ARG A 13 21.27 -30.60 0.06
C ARG A 13 20.41 -29.34 0.23
N GLU A 14 20.23 -28.56 -0.82
CA GLU A 14 19.35 -27.37 -0.80
C GLU A 14 17.90 -27.75 -0.50
N TYR A 15 17.42 -28.84 -1.10
CA TYR A 15 16.10 -29.38 -0.82
C TYR A 15 15.94 -29.78 0.65
N GLN A 16 16.90 -30.53 1.20
CA GLN A 16 16.89 -30.94 2.61
C GLN A 16 16.97 -29.74 3.56
N GLN A 17 17.78 -28.72 3.25
CA GLN A 17 17.83 -27.48 4.02
C GLN A 17 16.50 -26.73 3.99
N SER A 18 15.82 -26.69 2.83
CA SER A 18 14.48 -26.09 2.71
C SER A 18 13.43 -26.84 3.54
N GLN A 19 13.44 -28.17 3.53
CA GLN A 19 12.52 -28.97 4.34
C GLN A 19 12.78 -28.80 5.83
N ASN A 20 14.05 -28.77 6.25
CA ASN A 20 14.41 -28.52 7.64
C ASN A 20 13.97 -27.12 8.07
N LEU A 21 14.20 -26.08 7.26
CA LEU A 21 13.77 -24.71 7.58
C LEU A 21 12.24 -24.61 7.71
N LYS A 22 11.48 -25.30 6.87
CA LYS A 22 10.02 -25.42 7.01
C LYS A 22 9.64 -26.10 8.32
N LEU A 23 10.30 -27.21 8.68
CA LEU A 23 10.06 -27.92 9.93
C LEU A 23 10.36 -27.03 11.15
N TRP A 24 11.42 -26.21 11.09
CA TRP A 24 11.77 -25.23 12.12
C TRP A 24 10.73 -24.09 12.22
N LEU A 25 10.22 -23.58 11.09
CA LEU A 25 9.14 -22.60 11.10
C LEU A 25 7.84 -23.18 11.69
N TRP A 26 7.51 -24.44 11.38
CA TRP A 26 6.37 -25.13 11.98
C TRP A 26 6.52 -25.30 13.49
N LEU A 27 7.72 -25.67 13.98
CA LEU A 27 8.01 -25.76 15.41
C LEU A 27 7.93 -24.39 16.11
N LEU A 28 8.36 -23.31 15.47
CA LEU A 28 8.25 -21.93 16.00
C LEU A 28 6.80 -21.47 16.13
N ILE A 29 5.92 -21.81 15.16
CA ILE A 29 4.49 -21.52 15.24
C ILE A 29 3.83 -22.28 16.40
N ILE A 30 4.21 -23.54 16.61
CA ILE A 30 3.71 -24.36 17.73
C ILE A 30 4.22 -23.80 19.07
N LEU A 31 5.47 -23.35 19.15
CA LEU A 31 6.01 -22.74 20.39
C LEU A 31 5.34 -21.39 20.72
N CYS A 32 4.99 -20.58 19.72
CA CYS A 32 4.30 -19.29 19.93
C CYS A 32 2.86 -19.46 20.45
N LEU A 33 2.20 -20.58 20.17
CA LEU A 33 0.83 -20.85 20.63
C LEU A 33 0.75 -21.37 22.07
N ALA A 34 1.88 -21.64 22.74
CA ALA A 34 1.91 -22.19 24.10
C ALA A 34 1.93 -21.15 25.24
N SER A 35 1.87 -19.83 24.97
CA SER A 35 1.89 -18.80 26.05
C SER A 35 0.54 -18.15 26.37
N VAL A 36 -0.56 -18.61 25.76
CA VAL A 36 -1.91 -18.12 26.05
C VAL A 36 -2.89 -19.27 26.26
N GLY A 37 -3.06 -19.65 27.53
CA GLY A 37 -4.26 -20.32 28.04
C GLY A 37 -4.41 -21.82 27.72
N SER A 38 -4.88 -22.57 28.71
CA SER A 38 -5.23 -23.99 28.58
C SER A 38 -6.26 -24.23 27.47
N PHE A 39 -5.83 -24.90 26.41
CA PHE A 39 -6.73 -25.61 25.50
C PHE A 39 -6.65 -27.12 25.80
N PRO A 40 -7.77 -27.85 25.89
CA PRO A 40 -7.72 -29.30 26.04
C PRO A 40 -7.13 -29.93 24.77
N LEU A 41 -6.09 -30.74 24.96
CA LEU A 41 -5.54 -31.63 23.94
C LEU A 41 -6.54 -32.77 23.70
N THR A 42 -7.57 -32.51 22.92
CA THR A 42 -8.43 -33.56 22.36
C THR A 42 -8.47 -33.43 20.84
N SER A 43 -7.87 -34.43 20.20
CA SER A 43 -8.01 -34.80 18.80
C SER A 43 -7.42 -33.86 17.74
N LEU A 44 -6.12 -34.04 17.47
CA LEU A 44 -5.46 -33.61 16.23
C LEU A 44 -5.58 -34.64 15.09
N PHE A 45 -6.41 -35.67 15.24
CA PHE A 45 -6.68 -36.61 14.16
C PHE A 45 -7.86 -36.08 13.36
N LEU A 46 -7.56 -35.56 12.17
CA LEU A 46 -8.56 -35.34 11.13
C LEU A 46 -9.26 -36.68 10.87
N SER A 47 -10.58 -36.65 10.85
CA SER A 47 -11.35 -37.83 10.49
C SER A 47 -11.12 -38.17 9.02
N PRO A 48 -11.31 -39.43 8.57
CA PRO A 48 -11.28 -39.79 7.16
C PRO A 48 -12.22 -38.94 6.29
N GLU A 49 -13.29 -38.38 6.87
CA GLU A 49 -14.21 -37.45 6.20
C GLU A 49 -13.58 -36.07 5.96
N ASP A 50 -12.73 -35.59 6.87
CA ASP A 50 -11.99 -34.33 6.70
C ASP A 50 -10.90 -34.44 5.63
N TYR A 51 -10.31 -35.63 5.44
CA TYR A 51 -9.38 -35.89 4.34
C TYR A 51 -10.07 -35.87 2.96
N ALA A 52 -11.36 -36.21 2.89
CA ALA A 52 -12.11 -36.14 1.64
C ALA A 52 -12.30 -34.69 1.16
N GLN A 53 -12.40 -33.73 2.08
CA GLN A 53 -12.49 -32.29 1.77
C GLN A 53 -11.19 -31.69 1.22
N LEU A 54 -10.03 -32.33 1.46
CA LEU A 54 -8.74 -31.93 0.86
C LEU A 54 -8.61 -32.25 -0.63
N THR A 55 -9.58 -32.97 -1.23
CA THR A 55 -9.54 -33.38 -2.65
C THR A 55 -10.51 -32.63 -3.55
N THR A 56 -11.39 -31.79 -3.01
CA THR A 56 -12.14 -30.84 -3.82
C THR A 56 -11.27 -29.61 -4.04
N LYS A 57 -10.86 -29.38 -5.30
CA LYS A 57 -10.25 -28.15 -5.80
C LYS A 57 -11.21 -26.98 -5.55
N GLN A 58 -11.26 -26.49 -4.31
CA GLN A 58 -11.93 -25.25 -3.97
C GLN A 58 -11.24 -24.18 -4.80
N PRO A 59 -11.96 -23.43 -5.67
CA PRO A 59 -11.35 -22.31 -6.36
C PRO A 59 -10.74 -21.42 -5.28
N SER A 60 -9.46 -21.06 -5.44
CA SER A 60 -8.84 -20.01 -4.63
C SER A 60 -9.84 -18.87 -4.57
N PRO A 61 -10.18 -18.32 -3.38
CA PRO A 61 -11.12 -17.22 -3.31
C PRO A 61 -10.67 -16.15 -4.29
N THR A 62 -11.51 -15.83 -5.27
CA THR A 62 -11.31 -14.66 -6.12
C THR A 62 -11.03 -13.50 -5.18
N PRO A 63 -9.92 -12.75 -5.34
CA PRO A 63 -9.68 -11.58 -4.51
C PRO A 63 -10.95 -10.73 -4.48
N ALA A 64 -11.46 -10.46 -3.29
CA ALA A 64 -12.66 -9.63 -3.17
C ALA A 64 -12.30 -8.23 -3.65
N HIS A 65 -13.14 -7.66 -4.53
CA HIS A 65 -13.08 -6.25 -4.89
C HIS A 65 -13.16 -5.42 -3.60
N GLN A 66 -12.11 -4.65 -3.38
CA GLN A 66 -11.92 -3.72 -2.29
C GLN A 66 -11.82 -2.31 -2.84
N THR A 67 -12.51 -1.40 -2.16
CA THR A 67 -12.32 0.04 -2.30
C THR A 67 -11.88 0.61 -0.96
N ILE A 68 -10.75 1.29 -0.94
CA ILE A 68 -10.24 2.01 0.24
C ILE A 68 -10.40 3.50 -0.02
N VAL A 69 -11.17 4.17 0.83
CA VAL A 69 -11.26 5.64 0.85
C VAL A 69 -10.46 6.15 2.04
N ASP A 70 -9.39 6.90 1.79
CA ASP A 70 -8.59 7.57 2.81
C ASP A 70 -8.95 9.07 2.85
N PRO A 71 -9.70 9.51 3.88
CA PRO A 71 -10.03 10.93 4.06
C PRO A 71 -8.87 11.72 4.69
N LEU A 72 -7.69 11.10 4.90
CA LEU A 72 -6.51 11.73 5.46
C LEU A 72 -6.76 12.46 6.80
N ASN A 73 -7.59 11.86 7.64
CA ASN A 73 -7.83 12.32 9.02
C ASN A 73 -6.80 11.79 10.03
N ASN A 74 -6.07 10.74 9.65
CA ASN A 74 -5.02 10.08 10.41
C ASN A 74 -4.21 9.15 9.48
N TRP A 75 -3.19 8.48 10.01
CA TRP A 75 -2.27 7.64 9.23
C TRP A 75 -2.75 6.19 9.02
N SER A 76 -3.94 5.79 9.47
CA SER A 76 -4.35 4.37 9.52
C SER A 76 -4.43 3.66 8.17
N LYS A 77 -4.55 4.40 7.07
CA LYS A 77 -4.61 3.88 5.70
C LYS A 77 -3.33 4.15 4.90
N VAL A 78 -2.38 4.85 5.50
CA VAL A 78 -1.10 5.20 4.89
C VAL A 78 -0.11 4.08 5.17
N TYR A 79 0.53 3.59 4.11
CA TYR A 79 1.55 2.54 4.24
C TYR A 79 2.87 3.11 4.78
N LYS A 80 3.31 4.24 4.23
CA LYS A 80 4.53 4.94 4.64
C LYS A 80 4.45 6.40 4.24
N HIS A 81 5.05 7.27 5.03
CA HIS A 81 5.28 8.65 4.65
C HIS A 81 6.65 9.13 5.14
N THR A 82 7.04 10.31 4.68
CA THR A 82 8.21 11.07 5.14
C THR A 82 7.84 11.93 6.35
N ASP A 83 8.83 12.29 7.17
CA ASP A 83 8.59 12.84 8.52
C ASP A 83 7.98 14.25 8.51
N ASN A 84 8.16 15.05 7.45
CA ASN A 84 7.68 16.43 7.43
C ASN A 84 6.26 16.56 6.87
N LEU A 85 5.42 15.54 7.02
CA LEU A 85 4.01 15.61 6.65
C LEU A 85 3.12 15.73 7.88
N GLN A 86 2.12 16.61 7.81
CA GLN A 86 1.14 16.81 8.88
C GLN A 86 -0.25 17.13 8.32
N PHE A 87 -1.27 16.76 9.10
CA PHE A 87 -2.66 17.13 8.86
C PHE A 87 -2.93 18.57 9.31
N ASP A 88 -3.18 19.46 8.36
CA ASP A 88 -3.74 20.79 8.59
C ASP A 88 -5.25 20.67 8.77
N LYS A 89 -5.76 21.15 9.90
CA LYS A 89 -7.17 21.07 10.28
C LYS A 89 -7.87 22.43 10.27
N ASN A 90 -7.20 23.45 9.74
CA ASN A 90 -7.69 24.80 9.71
C ASN A 90 -8.28 25.14 8.34
N ASN A 91 -9.04 26.24 8.30
CA ASN A 91 -9.48 26.86 7.05
C ASN A 91 -10.33 25.97 6.12
N SER A 92 -11.12 25.04 6.67
CA SER A 92 -11.98 24.12 5.93
C SER A 92 -12.91 24.81 4.93
N GLN A 93 -13.27 26.08 5.17
CA GLN A 93 -14.07 26.90 4.24
C GLN A 93 -13.44 27.07 2.86
N PHE A 94 -12.12 26.85 2.73
CA PHE A 94 -11.43 26.90 1.44
C PHE A 94 -11.35 25.56 0.71
N PHE A 95 -11.74 24.47 1.37
CA PHE A 95 -11.51 23.10 0.92
C PHE A 95 -12.80 22.29 0.84
N GLU A 96 -13.88 22.94 0.38
CA GLU A 96 -15.21 22.32 0.26
C GLU A 96 -15.75 21.73 1.58
N GLY A 97 -15.29 22.27 2.72
CA GLY A 97 -15.66 21.80 4.05
C GLY A 97 -14.77 20.68 4.60
N ASP A 98 -13.72 20.27 3.88
CA ASP A 98 -12.76 19.29 4.39
C ASP A 98 -12.01 19.84 5.62
N THR A 99 -11.94 19.02 6.66
CA THR A 99 -11.39 19.38 7.97
C THR A 99 -10.02 18.78 8.23
N SER A 100 -9.43 18.06 7.27
CA SER A 100 -8.09 17.49 7.40
C SER A 100 -7.41 17.37 6.06
N LEU A 101 -6.43 18.23 5.82
CA LEU A 101 -5.63 18.21 4.61
C LEU A 101 -4.20 17.83 4.95
N LEU A 102 -3.64 16.90 4.19
CA LEU A 102 -2.25 16.52 4.33
C LEU A 102 -1.36 17.54 3.59
N ALA A 103 -0.43 18.13 4.32
CA ALA A 103 0.50 19.11 3.80
C ALA A 103 1.92 18.85 4.32
N ARG A 104 2.93 19.51 3.73
CA ARG A 104 4.25 19.52 4.35
C ARG A 104 4.28 20.52 5.50
N TRP A 105 5.04 20.18 6.53
CA TRP A 105 5.11 20.88 7.81
C TRP A 105 6.53 21.42 8.09
N ASN A 106 6.69 22.17 9.19
CA ASN A 106 7.98 22.70 9.65
C ASN A 106 8.79 23.46 8.59
N ASN A 107 8.11 24.19 7.70
CA ASN A 107 8.72 24.88 6.56
C ASN A 107 9.53 23.97 5.60
N ALA A 108 9.24 22.67 5.57
CA ALA A 108 9.92 21.73 4.69
C ALA A 108 9.85 22.15 3.22
N LYS A 109 11.04 22.24 2.60
CA LYS A 109 11.28 22.57 1.19
C LYS A 109 11.92 21.39 0.46
N THR A 110 11.43 20.21 0.76
CA THR A 110 11.95 18.92 0.31
C THR A 110 10.87 18.16 -0.46
N HIS A 111 11.32 17.12 -1.18
CA HIS A 111 10.44 16.20 -1.88
C HIS A 111 9.85 15.19 -0.88
N GLU A 112 8.85 15.62 -0.12
CA GLU A 112 8.13 14.72 0.76
C GLU A 112 7.33 13.70 -0.07
N GLU A 113 7.18 12.51 0.49
CA GLU A 113 6.53 11.36 -0.14
C GLU A 113 5.53 10.72 0.82
N ILE A 114 4.42 10.26 0.27
CA ILE A 114 3.40 9.45 0.95
C ILE A 114 3.02 8.26 0.07
N THR A 115 2.85 7.09 0.67
CA THR A 115 2.58 5.82 0.00
C THR A 115 1.35 5.14 0.59
N TRP A 116 0.52 4.57 -0.28
CA TRP A 116 -0.58 3.68 0.08
C TRP A 116 -0.34 2.28 -0.47
N HIS A 117 -1.05 1.31 0.10
CA HIS A 117 -0.98 -0.09 -0.30
C HIS A 117 -2.39 -0.66 -0.50
N LEU A 118 -2.60 -1.30 -1.65
CA LEU A 118 -3.74 -2.14 -1.94
C LEU A 118 -3.29 -3.22 -2.91
N GLN A 119 -3.40 -4.49 -2.53
CA GLN A 119 -2.97 -5.59 -3.38
C GLN A 119 -3.82 -5.66 -4.65
N GLY A 120 -3.15 -5.76 -5.81
CA GLY A 120 -3.81 -5.84 -7.12
C GLY A 120 -4.54 -4.55 -7.51
N MET A 121 -4.06 -3.38 -7.08
CA MET A 121 -4.65 -2.08 -7.37
C MET A 121 -4.87 -1.89 -8.87
N THR A 122 -6.10 -1.54 -9.24
CA THR A 122 -6.51 -1.26 -10.63
C THR A 122 -6.77 0.23 -10.86
N SER A 123 -7.10 0.99 -9.80
CA SER A 123 -7.28 2.44 -9.90
C SER A 123 -6.87 3.20 -8.62
N PHE A 124 -6.53 4.48 -8.84
CA PHE A 124 -6.18 5.45 -7.83
C PHE A 124 -6.81 6.81 -8.17
N GLN A 125 -7.29 7.51 -7.15
CA GLN A 125 -7.76 8.89 -7.26
C GLN A 125 -7.28 9.71 -6.08
N ALA A 126 -6.94 10.98 -6.31
CA ALA A 126 -6.63 11.93 -5.24
C ALA A 126 -7.26 13.29 -5.50
N VAL A 127 -7.78 13.92 -4.44
CA VAL A 127 -8.27 15.30 -4.44
C VAL A 127 -7.22 16.17 -3.77
N THR A 128 -6.88 17.30 -4.40
CA THR A 128 -5.79 18.17 -3.94
C THR A 128 -6.15 19.64 -4.10
N TYR A 129 -5.47 20.49 -3.33
CA TYR A 129 -5.67 21.93 -3.33
C TYR A 129 -4.35 22.68 -3.40
N PHE A 130 -4.32 23.75 -4.19
CA PHE A 130 -3.13 24.54 -4.47
C PHE A 130 -3.34 26.00 -4.07
N TRP A 131 -2.30 26.61 -3.49
CA TRP A 131 -2.33 28.03 -3.16
C TRP A 131 -2.35 28.89 -4.45
N PRO A 132 -3.26 29.87 -4.59
CA PRO A 132 -3.38 30.65 -5.83
C PRO A 132 -2.27 31.65 -6.05
N GLN A 133 -1.47 32.00 -5.03
CA GLN A 133 -0.41 33.02 -5.14
C GLN A 133 0.97 32.40 -5.41
N GLU A 134 1.03 31.16 -5.88
CA GLU A 134 2.27 30.54 -6.37
C GLU A 134 2.01 29.73 -7.65
N PRO A 135 3.04 29.51 -8.48
CA PRO A 135 2.92 28.63 -9.65
C PRO A 135 2.48 27.21 -9.27
N ILE A 136 1.58 26.63 -10.06
CA ILE A 136 1.13 25.26 -9.87
C ILE A 136 2.30 24.29 -10.12
N SER A 137 2.59 23.46 -9.13
CA SER A 137 3.61 22.41 -9.19
C SER A 137 2.94 21.08 -8.84
N HIS A 138 2.47 20.37 -9.86
CA HIS A 138 1.77 19.10 -9.72
C HIS A 138 2.63 18.05 -9.02
N PHE A 139 1.97 17.12 -8.33
CA PHE A 139 2.60 15.96 -7.73
C PHE A 139 3.12 14.99 -8.80
N SER A 140 4.24 14.34 -8.53
CA SER A 140 4.64 13.12 -9.26
C SER A 140 4.00 11.91 -8.60
N ILE A 141 3.55 10.95 -9.41
CA ILE A 141 2.94 9.70 -8.94
C ILE A 141 3.79 8.52 -9.37
N TYR A 142 4.11 7.64 -8.43
CA TYR A 142 4.88 6.42 -8.68
C TYR A 142 4.08 5.19 -8.28
N ILE A 143 4.24 4.11 -9.02
CA ILE A 143 3.62 2.80 -8.76
C ILE A 143 4.70 1.74 -8.50
N SER A 144 4.34 0.72 -7.75
CA SER A 144 5.25 -0.40 -7.45
C SER A 144 4.48 -1.68 -7.15
N ALA A 145 5.09 -2.81 -7.50
CA ALA A 145 4.63 -4.14 -7.08
C ALA A 145 5.14 -4.53 -5.69
N ASP A 146 6.28 -3.97 -5.26
CA ASP A 146 7.09 -4.46 -4.13
C ASP A 146 7.52 -3.38 -3.12
N ALA A 147 7.13 -2.12 -3.35
CA ALA A 147 7.54 -0.93 -2.61
C ALA A 147 9.05 -0.61 -2.65
N ILE A 148 9.83 -1.31 -3.49
CA ILE A 148 11.28 -1.14 -3.65
C ILE A 148 11.56 -0.50 -5.01
N ASN A 149 11.02 -1.11 -6.08
CA ASN A 149 11.18 -0.65 -7.45
C ASN A 149 9.99 0.21 -7.83
N TRP A 150 10.25 1.46 -8.17
CA TRP A 150 9.22 2.46 -8.46
C TRP A 150 9.32 2.91 -9.92
N SER A 151 8.17 2.97 -10.60
CA SER A 151 8.04 3.62 -11.91
C SER A 151 7.09 4.80 -11.80
N GLU A 152 7.42 5.91 -12.48
CA GLU A 152 6.53 7.06 -12.57
C GLU A 152 5.36 6.75 -13.51
N VAL A 153 4.17 7.25 -13.15
CA VAL A 153 2.97 7.16 -13.99
C VAL A 153 2.37 8.55 -14.16
N SER A 154 1.87 8.83 -15.36
CA SER A 154 1.17 10.08 -15.65
C SER A 154 -0.32 9.94 -15.31
N PRO A 155 -0.84 10.66 -14.31
CA PRO A 155 -2.26 10.71 -14.04
C PRO A 155 -3.00 11.54 -15.09
N THR A 156 -4.28 11.25 -15.29
CA THR A 156 -5.20 12.25 -15.83
C THR A 156 -5.49 13.27 -14.74
N ILE A 157 -5.27 14.56 -15.03
CA ILE A 157 -5.49 15.66 -14.09
C ILE A 157 -6.67 16.50 -14.58
N THR A 158 -7.64 16.75 -13.72
CA THR A 158 -8.80 17.63 -14.02
C THR A 158 -8.96 18.68 -12.91
N GLY A 159 -9.78 19.71 -13.16
CA GLY A 159 -10.00 20.81 -12.21
C GLY A 159 -9.39 22.14 -12.69
N GLY A 160 -8.69 22.86 -11.81
CA GLY A 160 -8.07 24.15 -12.11
C GLY A 160 -8.96 25.36 -11.82
N LYS A 161 -9.87 25.26 -10.84
CA LYS A 161 -10.78 26.34 -10.44
C LYS A 161 -10.81 26.48 -8.91
N GLY A 162 -11.30 27.62 -8.44
CA GLY A 162 -11.43 27.95 -7.00
C GLY A 162 -10.34 28.91 -6.52
N ASN A 163 -10.53 29.49 -5.34
CA ASN A 163 -9.51 30.33 -4.71
C ASN A 163 -8.32 29.46 -4.30
N TRP A 164 -8.57 28.41 -3.52
CA TRP A 164 -7.64 27.28 -3.46
C TRP A 164 -7.94 26.37 -4.64
N THR A 165 -7.01 26.34 -5.60
CA THR A 165 -7.26 25.69 -6.88
C THR A 165 -7.31 24.19 -6.69
N ARG A 166 -8.49 23.60 -6.90
CA ARG A 166 -8.69 22.17 -6.78
C ARG A 166 -8.20 21.43 -8.02
N TYR A 167 -7.49 20.32 -7.82
CA TYR A 167 -7.18 19.36 -8.86
C TYR A 167 -7.46 17.93 -8.40
N ASP A 168 -8.08 17.17 -9.32
CA ASP A 168 -8.35 15.75 -9.14
C ASP A 168 -7.42 14.94 -10.04
N TYR A 169 -6.72 13.98 -9.43
CA TYR A 169 -5.77 13.09 -10.09
C TYR A 169 -6.43 11.72 -10.26
N HIS A 170 -6.31 11.14 -11.45
CA HIS A 170 -6.84 9.80 -11.73
C HIS A 170 -5.80 8.93 -12.43
N VAL A 171 -5.60 7.73 -11.89
CA VAL A 171 -4.83 6.66 -12.53
C VAL A 171 -5.74 5.44 -12.63
N LYS A 172 -5.82 4.83 -13.81
CA LYS A 172 -6.70 3.68 -14.10
C LYS A 172 -5.96 2.67 -14.97
N GLY A 173 -6.48 1.44 -15.02
CA GLY A 173 -5.90 0.37 -15.83
C GLY A 173 -4.55 -0.10 -15.28
N LEU A 174 -4.35 0.02 -13.97
CA LEU A 174 -3.16 -0.48 -13.31
C LEU A 174 -3.18 -2.01 -13.31
N THR A 175 -2.01 -2.62 -13.57
CA THR A 175 -1.83 -4.06 -13.58
C THR A 175 -0.52 -4.42 -12.87
N GLY A 176 -0.55 -5.44 -12.00
CA GLY A 176 0.63 -5.82 -11.22
C GLY A 176 1.09 -4.78 -10.19
N VAL A 177 0.22 -3.83 -9.82
CA VAL A 177 0.53 -2.76 -8.85
C VAL A 177 -0.05 -3.09 -7.49
N ASN A 178 0.75 -2.91 -6.44
CA ASN A 178 0.31 -3.07 -5.05
C ASN A 178 0.48 -1.78 -4.23
N PHE A 179 1.37 -0.89 -4.68
CA PHE A 179 1.70 0.35 -3.99
C PHE A 179 1.63 1.53 -4.94
N ILE A 180 1.20 2.66 -4.39
CA ILE A 180 1.23 3.94 -5.09
C ILE A 180 1.74 5.02 -4.16
N LYS A 181 2.54 5.92 -4.71
CA LYS A 181 3.21 6.99 -3.98
C LYS A 181 2.95 8.32 -4.66
N MET A 182 2.61 9.34 -3.88
CA MET A 182 2.63 10.73 -4.33
C MET A 182 3.85 11.45 -3.75
N ARG A 183 4.50 12.27 -4.58
CA ARG A 183 5.66 13.10 -4.22
C ARG A 183 5.36 14.57 -4.45
N TRP A 184 5.66 15.40 -3.45
CA TRP A 184 5.67 16.86 -3.60
C TRP A 184 6.86 17.29 -4.46
N ASN A 185 6.59 18.09 -5.49
CA ASN A 185 7.64 18.61 -6.39
C ASN A 185 8.01 20.07 -6.09
N ASN A 186 7.14 20.82 -5.42
CA ASN A 186 7.37 22.23 -5.13
C ASN A 186 8.40 22.41 -3.99
N ILE A 187 9.67 22.68 -4.27
CA ILE A 187 10.68 22.91 -3.23
C ILE A 187 10.99 24.39 -2.97
N THR A 188 10.30 25.33 -3.63
CA THR A 188 10.60 26.77 -3.51
C THR A 188 9.42 27.61 -3.04
N GLY A 189 8.17 27.14 -3.26
CA GLY A 189 6.94 27.77 -2.77
C GLY A 189 6.63 27.45 -1.31
N GLN A 190 5.39 27.67 -0.87
CA GLN A 190 4.97 27.49 0.52
C GLN A 190 5.04 26.01 0.94
N ALA A 191 5.49 25.73 2.17
CA ALA A 191 5.68 24.33 2.60
C ALA A 191 4.34 23.59 2.67
N TRP A 192 3.33 24.28 3.19
CA TRP A 192 1.96 23.79 3.28
C TRP A 192 1.22 23.74 1.93
N SER A 193 1.87 24.01 0.79
CA SER A 193 1.27 23.93 -0.54
C SER A 193 2.13 23.07 -1.49
N PRO A 194 1.52 22.27 -2.38
CA PRO A 194 0.09 21.90 -2.39
C PRO A 194 -0.33 21.00 -1.22
N GLN A 195 -1.64 20.78 -1.05
CA GLN A 195 -2.22 19.89 -0.03
C GLN A 195 -3.03 18.75 -0.66
N ILE A 196 -3.09 17.61 0.02
CA ILE A 196 -3.91 16.45 -0.37
C ILE A 196 -5.09 16.35 0.60
N SER A 197 -6.31 16.34 0.07
CA SER A 197 -7.55 16.23 0.84
C SER A 197 -7.94 14.77 1.06
N SER A 198 -8.00 13.97 -0.01
CA SER A 198 -8.42 12.56 0.09
C SER A 198 -7.84 11.70 -1.02
N VAL A 199 -7.83 10.39 -0.77
CA VAL A 199 -7.40 9.35 -1.73
C VAL A 199 -8.42 8.23 -1.79
N THR A 200 -8.67 7.70 -2.99
CA THR A 200 -9.44 6.47 -3.20
C THR A 200 -8.62 5.45 -4.00
N LEU A 201 -8.60 4.21 -3.54
CA LEU A 201 -7.93 3.07 -4.17
C LEU A 201 -8.96 1.99 -4.47
N SER A 202 -8.85 1.31 -5.61
CA SER A 202 -9.66 0.12 -5.89
C SER A 202 -8.84 -0.99 -6.53
N ASN A 203 -9.26 -2.23 -6.34
CA ASN A 203 -8.88 -3.38 -7.16
C ASN A 203 -10.12 -4.00 -7.80
N GLU A 204 -9.95 -4.99 -8.69
CA GLU A 204 -11.05 -5.71 -9.35
C GLU A 204 -11.32 -7.07 -8.71
#